data_AF-A0A1A3MUX9-F1
#
_entry.id   AF-A0A1A3MUX9-F1
#
_cell.length_a   1.000
_cell.length_b   1.000
_cell.length_c   1.000
_cell.angle_alpha   90.00
_cell.angle_beta   90.00
_cell.angle_gamma   90.00
#
_symmetry.space_group_name_H-M   'P 1'
#
loop_
_entity.id
_entity.type
_entity.pdbx_description
1 polymer ?
#
loop_
_entity_poly.entity_id
_entity_poly.type
_entity_poly.pdbx_seq_one_letter_code
_entity_poly.pdbx_strand_id
1 'polypeptide(L)'
;MSTDDTEDRQRGERTDSSIKRLPGGKGWRARPTLGTDPVTGKQVRPTKVFRTKGEALHWVTEQRQQWSAATWAPKSSQTFDEVAEHWLKLRAADSSIGPNTVRADRESLAYARRAFGAVPVQKLTPAALADWSASMTGKGGKALAPATKRRAIVRLKSVMVHAKRMRWLTYDPSADLESPEQRAVTATAAEDIWTPEQMGKFLDHVAAQRLAGCFALTLLGLRREEVGGLRWSDLDLETGTLRIRQARVDVNGRDMIVPTKTDRSARDLPVPPRELAMIKAMRSVHLRERLAVGRPLADADLLLSRADGTPLPVRDYSREFAAQCKAAGLKAITLGKLRHSNISRMRAAGIAADVVAAWHGHTERMTQAVYGRVTDDRLTAASASFSANA
;
A
#
# COMPACT_ATOMS: atom_id res chain seq x y z
N MET A 1 -6.77 45.16 73.67
CA MET A 1 -5.85 45.03 72.53
C MET A 1 -4.78 44.03 72.91
N SER A 2 -4.96 42.78 72.48
CA SER A 2 -3.92 41.75 72.57
C SER A 2 -4.14 40.85 71.37
N THR A 3 -3.20 40.97 70.43
CA THR A 3 -3.14 40.25 69.16
C THR A 3 -2.61 38.86 69.42
N ASP A 4 -3.38 37.85 69.03
CA ASP A 4 -2.99 36.44 69.11
C ASP A 4 -2.14 36.10 67.87
N ASP A 5 -0.84 35.92 68.10
CA ASP A 5 0.16 35.50 67.11
C ASP A 5 -0.02 34.00 66.81
N THR A 6 -0.74 33.66 65.75
CA THR A 6 -0.63 32.34 65.12
C THR A 6 0.51 32.35 64.10
N GLU A 7 1.71 32.00 64.56
CA GLU A 7 2.87 31.70 63.72
C GLU A 7 2.55 30.57 62.72
N ASP A 8 2.60 30.94 61.44
CA ASP A 8 2.51 30.04 60.29
C ASP A 8 3.76 29.15 60.23
N ARG A 9 3.62 27.90 60.69
CA ARG A 9 4.70 26.90 60.63
C ARG A 9 5.00 26.54 59.18
N GLN A 10 6.02 27.19 58.62
CA GLN A 10 6.64 26.83 57.34
C GLN A 10 6.98 25.34 57.30
N ARG A 11 6.25 24.61 56.45
CA ARG A 11 6.46 23.19 56.19
C ARG A 11 7.72 23.02 55.35
N GLY A 12 8.84 22.70 56.01
CA GLY A 12 10.14 22.51 55.37
C GLY A 12 10.10 21.58 54.15
N GLU A 13 10.90 21.94 53.14
CA GLU A 13 11.08 21.19 51.88
C GLU A 13 11.21 19.68 52.15
N ARG A 14 10.24 18.90 51.68
CA ARG A 14 10.36 17.44 51.62
C ARG A 14 11.59 17.11 50.77
N THR A 15 12.67 16.68 51.41
CA THR A 15 13.83 16.10 50.74
C THR A 15 13.35 15.03 49.77
N ASP A 16 13.63 15.24 48.49
CA ASP A 16 13.23 14.33 47.43
C ASP A 16 13.88 12.95 47.67
N SER A 17 13.11 12.03 48.25
CA SER A 17 13.56 10.68 48.65
C SER A 17 13.99 9.80 47.47
N SER A 18 13.92 10.33 46.24
CA SER A 18 14.38 9.69 45.02
C SER A 18 15.90 9.60 44.90
N ILE A 19 16.69 10.37 45.65
CA ILE A 19 18.16 10.34 45.57
C ILE A 19 18.76 9.82 46.87
N LYS A 20 19.60 8.79 46.80
CA LYS A 20 20.31 8.20 47.96
C LYS A 20 21.80 8.02 47.69
N ARG A 21 22.64 8.36 48.67
CA ARG A 21 24.09 8.09 48.61
C ARG A 21 24.34 6.58 48.73
N LEU A 22 25.25 6.04 47.92
CA LEU A 22 25.64 4.63 47.99
C LEU A 22 26.70 4.41 49.09
N PRO A 23 26.68 3.24 49.76
CA PRO A 23 27.71 2.88 50.72
C PRO A 23 29.12 2.88 50.12
N GLY A 24 30.11 3.30 50.91
CA GLY A 24 31.52 3.29 50.50
C GLY A 24 31.91 4.36 49.48
N GLY A 25 31.17 5.47 49.38
CA GLY A 25 31.52 6.58 48.49
C GLY A 25 31.34 6.30 47.00
N LYS A 26 30.69 5.17 46.64
CA LYS A 26 30.50 4.70 45.25
C LYS A 26 29.48 5.52 44.42
N GLY A 27 29.20 6.77 44.82
CA GLY A 27 28.29 7.70 44.13
C GLY A 27 26.88 7.81 44.72
N TRP A 28 25.95 8.27 43.89
CA TRP A 28 24.56 8.60 44.22
C TRP A 28 23.58 7.85 43.33
N ARG A 29 22.59 7.18 43.91
CA ARG A 29 21.54 6.46 43.20
C ARG A 29 20.30 7.35 43.08
N ALA A 30 19.86 7.61 41.87
CA ALA A 30 18.60 8.26 41.56
C ALA A 30 17.54 7.22 41.20
N ARG A 31 16.35 7.31 41.81
CA ARG A 31 15.18 6.46 41.57
C ARG A 31 13.88 7.26 41.76
N PRO A 32 13.53 8.16 40.83
CA PRO A 32 12.29 8.91 40.92
C PRO A 32 11.08 7.98 40.68
N THR A 33 9.98 8.24 41.37
CA THR A 33 8.68 7.69 40.98
C THR A 33 8.06 8.68 40.01
N LEU A 34 7.84 8.24 38.77
CA LEU A 34 7.29 9.10 37.70
C LEU A 34 5.76 9.06 37.69
N GLY A 35 5.18 7.87 37.89
CA GLY A 35 3.73 7.66 37.92
C GLY A 35 3.38 6.17 37.99
N THR A 36 2.15 5.83 37.64
CA THR A 36 1.66 4.45 37.53
C THR A 36 1.39 4.13 36.06
N ASP A 37 1.89 2.99 35.58
CA ASP A 37 1.58 2.49 34.24
C ASP A 37 0.11 2.06 34.18
N PRO A 38 -0.71 2.60 33.25
CA PRO A 38 -2.14 2.36 33.22
C PRO A 38 -2.52 0.95 32.76
N VAL A 39 -1.61 0.21 32.10
CA VAL A 39 -1.86 -1.13 31.59
C VAL A 39 -1.44 -2.19 32.62
N THR A 40 -0.29 -1.99 33.26
CA THR A 40 0.26 -2.98 34.21
C THR A 40 -0.08 -2.67 35.67
N GLY A 41 -0.56 -1.47 35.97
CA GLY A 41 -0.83 -0.99 37.34
C GLY A 41 0.41 -0.78 38.20
N LYS A 42 1.62 -0.96 37.64
CA LYS A 42 2.89 -0.88 38.38
C LYS A 42 3.44 0.54 38.37
N GLN A 43 4.13 0.92 39.45
CA GLN A 43 4.80 2.23 39.51
C GLN A 43 6.04 2.26 38.60
N VAL A 44 6.14 3.32 37.81
CA VAL A 44 7.28 3.58 36.92
C VAL A 44 8.39 4.26 37.71
N ARG A 45 9.48 3.51 37.94
CA ARG A 45 10.62 3.94 38.77
C ARG A 45 11.97 3.68 38.07
N PRO A 46 12.38 4.50 37.08
CA PRO A 46 13.70 4.34 36.47
C PRO A 46 14.79 4.50 37.53
N THR A 47 15.91 3.82 37.34
CA THR A 47 17.03 3.88 38.29
C THR A 47 18.35 4.08 37.55
N LYS A 48 19.18 5.02 38.01
CA LYS A 48 20.53 5.27 37.51
C LYS A 48 21.46 5.71 38.64
N VAL A 49 22.76 5.43 38.51
CA VAL A 49 23.80 5.81 39.46
C VAL A 49 24.69 6.88 38.84
N PHE A 50 25.07 7.88 39.64
CA PHE A 50 25.84 9.06 39.26
C PHE A 50 27.02 9.25 40.21
N ARG A 51 28.04 10.01 39.78
CA ARG A 51 29.20 10.31 40.62
C ARG A 51 28.85 11.37 41.65
N THR A 52 28.05 12.36 41.28
CA THR A 52 27.69 13.50 42.14
C THR A 52 26.18 13.56 42.45
N LYS A 53 25.82 14.24 43.54
CA LYS A 53 24.41 14.49 43.90
C LYS A 53 23.73 15.40 42.88
N GLY A 54 24.46 16.38 42.34
CA GLY A 54 23.96 17.34 41.34
C GLY A 54 23.54 16.66 40.03
N GLU A 55 24.39 15.76 39.50
CA GLU A 55 24.05 14.95 38.32
C GLU A 55 22.80 14.09 38.54
N ALA A 56 22.70 13.47 39.72
CA ALA A 56 21.53 12.67 40.09
C ALA A 56 20.24 13.51 40.14
N LEU A 57 20.33 14.74 40.68
CA LEU A 57 19.18 15.65 40.76
C LEU A 57 18.76 16.15 39.37
N HIS A 58 19.71 16.57 38.55
CA HIS A 58 19.43 17.00 37.18
C HIS A 58 18.72 15.90 36.37
N TRP A 59 19.22 14.67 36.47
CA TRP A 59 18.58 13.53 35.81
C TRP A 59 17.18 13.23 36.36
N VAL A 60 16.94 13.32 37.68
CA VAL A 60 15.58 13.17 38.24
C VAL A 60 14.61 14.21 37.65
N THR A 61 15.03 15.47 37.58
CA THR A 61 14.24 16.55 37.00
C THR A 61 13.95 16.29 35.52
N GLU A 62 14.96 15.89 34.75
CA GLU A 62 14.82 15.51 33.35
C GLU A 62 13.81 14.37 33.16
N GLN A 63 13.91 13.29 33.94
CA GLN A 63 12.99 12.15 33.85
C GLN A 63 11.54 12.55 34.17
N ARG A 64 11.34 13.42 35.18
CA ARG A 64 10.01 13.95 35.51
C ARG A 64 9.47 14.85 34.41
N GLN A 65 10.31 15.70 33.81
CA GLN A 65 9.93 16.55 32.69
C GLN A 65 9.55 15.73 31.44
N GLN A 66 10.34 14.71 31.11
CA GLN A 66 10.01 13.78 30.02
C GLN A 66 8.69 13.05 30.29
N TRP A 67 8.43 12.67 31.55
CA TRP A 67 7.17 12.02 31.93
C TRP A 67 5.97 12.98 31.78
N SER A 68 6.08 14.21 32.31
CA SER A 68 5.01 15.21 32.18
C SER A 68 4.78 15.64 30.74
N ALA A 69 5.84 15.71 29.93
CA ALA A 69 5.76 16.01 28.50
C ALA A 69 5.34 14.80 27.65
N ALA A 70 5.05 13.64 28.27
CA ALA A 70 4.70 12.40 27.59
C ALA A 70 5.74 11.88 26.57
N THR A 71 7.01 12.30 26.70
CA THR A 71 8.15 11.89 25.85
C THR A 71 9.05 10.84 26.51
N TRP A 72 8.76 10.47 27.75
CA TRP A 72 9.49 9.42 28.46
C TRP A 72 9.22 8.03 27.87
N ALA A 73 10.30 7.26 27.66
CA ALA A 73 10.25 5.86 27.28
C ALA A 73 11.07 5.01 28.25
N PRO A 74 10.57 3.82 28.67
CA PRO A 74 11.36 2.89 29.45
C PRO A 74 12.54 2.36 28.63
N LYS A 75 13.58 1.86 29.30
CA LYS A 75 14.56 1.00 28.62
C LYS A 75 13.82 -0.19 28.04
N SER A 76 13.90 -0.34 26.73
CA SER A 76 13.28 -1.43 25.99
C SER A 76 14.36 -2.28 25.36
N SER A 77 14.25 -3.60 25.54
CA SER A 77 15.05 -4.57 24.80
C SER A 77 14.42 -4.92 23.45
N GLN A 78 13.29 -4.29 23.09
CA GLN A 78 12.58 -4.67 21.89
C GLN A 78 13.47 -4.54 20.65
N THR A 79 13.58 -5.65 19.93
CA THR A 79 14.36 -5.71 18.70
C THR A 79 13.58 -5.13 17.54
N PHE A 80 14.28 -4.77 16.46
CA PHE A 80 13.62 -4.30 15.25
C PHE A 80 12.60 -5.32 14.71
N ASP A 81 12.90 -6.62 14.80
CA ASP A 81 11.98 -7.67 14.35
C ASP A 81 10.70 -7.73 15.18
N GLU A 82 10.78 -7.57 16.50
CA GLU A 82 9.61 -7.56 17.38
C GLU A 82 8.71 -6.35 17.08
N VAL A 83 9.31 -5.17 16.91
CA VAL A 83 8.57 -3.96 16.54
C VAL A 83 7.94 -4.09 15.15
N ALA A 84 8.69 -4.62 14.17
CA ALA A 84 8.22 -4.82 12.81
C ALA A 84 7.06 -5.83 12.77
N GLU A 85 7.13 -6.92 13.52
CA GLU A 85 6.06 -7.92 13.57
C GLU A 85 4.82 -7.36 14.29
N HIS A 86 5.00 -6.58 15.37
CA HIS A 86 3.89 -5.87 16.01
C HIS A 86 3.21 -4.90 15.04
N TRP A 87 3.98 -4.12 14.29
CA TRP A 87 3.47 -3.20 13.29
C TRP A 87 2.72 -3.94 12.16
N LEU A 88 3.29 -5.03 11.64
CA LEU A 88 2.65 -5.88 10.62
C LEU A 88 1.37 -6.54 11.13
N LYS A 89 1.33 -6.97 12.39
CA LYS A 89 0.13 -7.54 13.03
C LYS A 89 -1.02 -6.53 13.04
N LEU A 90 -0.76 -5.29 13.46
CA LEU A 90 -1.79 -4.25 13.46
C LEU A 90 -2.23 -3.87 12.04
N ARG A 91 -1.29 -3.78 11.10
CA ARG A 91 -1.57 -3.54 9.68
C ARG A 91 -2.46 -4.63 9.08
N ALA A 92 -2.26 -5.89 9.47
CA ALA A 92 -3.04 -7.01 8.98
C ALA A 92 -4.43 -7.11 9.62
N ALA A 93 -4.59 -6.60 10.85
CA ALA A 93 -5.87 -6.54 11.55
C ALA A 93 -6.77 -5.39 11.08
N ASP A 94 -6.19 -4.37 10.43
CA ASP A 94 -6.92 -3.25 9.87
C ASP A 94 -7.58 -3.62 8.53
N SER A 95 -8.91 -3.67 8.52
CA SER A 95 -9.71 -4.05 7.36
C SER A 95 -9.59 -3.10 6.18
N SER A 96 -9.12 -1.85 6.39
CA SER A 96 -8.87 -0.90 5.30
C SER A 96 -7.60 -1.23 4.50
N ILE A 97 -6.76 -2.12 5.01
CA ILE A 97 -5.49 -2.49 4.39
C ILE A 97 -5.63 -3.83 3.67
N GLY A 98 -5.56 -3.79 2.34
CA GLY A 98 -5.61 -5.01 1.52
C GLY A 98 -4.44 -5.97 1.77
N PRO A 99 -4.64 -7.29 1.61
CA PRO A 99 -3.65 -8.33 1.94
C PRO A 99 -2.36 -8.21 1.12
N ASN A 100 -2.47 -7.80 -0.15
CA ASN A 100 -1.30 -7.55 -1.00
C ASN A 100 -0.44 -6.38 -0.51
N THR A 101 -1.02 -5.40 0.17
CA THR A 101 -0.27 -4.29 0.78
C THR A 101 0.53 -4.79 1.98
N VAL A 102 -0.06 -5.65 2.83
CA VAL A 102 0.64 -6.26 3.96
C VAL A 102 1.79 -7.16 3.47
N ARG A 103 1.55 -7.93 2.40
CA ARG A 103 2.61 -8.71 1.74
C ARG A 103 3.75 -7.82 1.24
N ALA A 104 3.42 -6.77 0.49
CA ALA A 104 4.42 -5.83 -0.05
C ALA A 104 5.23 -5.13 1.05
N ASP A 105 4.61 -4.84 2.20
CA ASP A 105 5.32 -4.31 3.35
C ASP A 105 6.28 -5.32 3.95
N ARG A 106 5.86 -6.58 4.13
CA ARG A 106 6.73 -7.65 4.64
C ARG A 106 7.95 -7.84 3.74
N GLU A 107 7.75 -7.84 2.42
CA GLU A 107 8.83 -7.89 1.42
C GLU A 107 9.77 -6.69 1.50
N SER A 108 9.22 -5.49 1.65
CA SER A 108 10.01 -4.26 1.76
C SER A 108 10.79 -4.19 3.07
N LEU A 109 10.23 -4.72 4.17
CA LEU A 109 10.88 -4.78 5.47
C LEU A 109 11.97 -5.86 5.54
N ALA A 110 11.94 -6.88 4.68
CA ALA A 110 12.94 -7.95 4.68
C ALA A 110 14.38 -7.42 4.60
N TYR A 111 14.62 -6.33 3.88
CA TYR A 111 15.93 -5.67 3.79
C TYR A 111 16.41 -5.11 5.12
N ALA A 112 15.51 -4.45 5.87
CA ALA A 112 15.80 -3.89 7.18
C ALA A 112 15.93 -4.99 8.24
N ARG A 113 15.03 -5.98 8.22
CA ARG A 113 15.05 -7.14 9.13
C ARG A 113 16.33 -7.95 8.99
N ARG A 114 16.85 -8.13 7.77
CA ARG A 114 18.14 -8.79 7.53
C ARG A 114 19.31 -8.07 8.20
N ALA A 115 19.30 -6.74 8.23
CA ALA A 115 20.39 -5.94 8.79
C ALA A 115 20.24 -5.70 10.31
N PHE A 116 19.02 -5.48 10.77
CA PHE A 116 18.74 -4.93 12.09
C PHE A 116 17.82 -5.81 12.94
N GLY A 117 17.37 -6.96 12.44
CA GLY A 117 16.29 -7.73 13.07
C GLY A 117 16.52 -8.01 14.56
N ALA A 118 17.74 -8.43 14.94
CA ALA A 118 18.12 -8.70 16.33
C ALA A 118 18.58 -7.46 17.12
N VAL A 119 18.70 -6.29 16.48
CA VAL A 119 19.20 -5.07 17.11
C VAL A 119 18.07 -4.41 17.90
N PRO A 120 18.26 -4.10 19.20
CA PRO A 120 17.30 -3.30 19.95
C PRO A 120 17.06 -1.95 19.27
N VAL A 121 15.81 -1.55 19.09
CA VAL A 121 15.48 -0.33 18.34
C VAL A 121 16.09 0.93 18.97
N GLN A 122 16.26 0.95 20.30
CA GLN A 122 16.91 2.04 21.03
C GLN A 122 18.43 2.17 20.74
N LYS A 123 19.05 1.17 20.10
CA LYS A 123 20.45 1.19 19.68
C LYS A 123 20.63 1.59 18.21
N LEU A 124 19.55 1.74 17.44
CA LEU A 124 19.64 2.17 16.05
C LEU A 124 19.93 3.67 15.99
N THR A 125 21.02 4.03 15.32
CA THR A 125 21.46 5.42 15.17
C THR A 125 21.22 5.92 13.74
N PRO A 126 21.09 7.25 13.53
CA PRO A 126 20.99 7.81 12.19
C PRO A 126 22.14 7.38 11.26
N ALA A 127 23.37 7.33 11.78
CA ALA A 127 24.55 6.88 11.04
C ALA A 127 24.41 5.42 10.55
N ALA A 128 24.03 4.49 11.43
CA ALA A 128 23.84 3.09 11.06
C ALA A 128 22.76 2.91 9.98
N LEU A 129 21.69 3.72 10.03
CA LEU A 129 20.62 3.70 9.03
C LEU A 129 21.08 4.28 7.68
N ALA A 130 21.92 5.33 7.69
CA ALA A 130 22.51 5.90 6.49
C ALA A 130 23.47 4.91 5.81
N ASP A 131 24.35 4.27 6.59
CA ASP A 131 25.28 3.24 6.09
C ASP A 131 24.54 2.04 5.50
N TRP A 132 23.46 1.60 6.17
CA TRP A 132 22.58 0.57 5.63
C TRP A 132 21.92 0.99 4.32
N SER A 133 21.41 2.22 4.23
CA SER A 133 20.86 2.77 3.00
C SER A 133 21.87 2.71 1.85
N ALA A 134 23.13 3.06 2.11
CA ALA A 134 24.20 3.04 1.11
C ALA A 134 24.58 1.61 0.67
N SER A 135 24.55 0.66 1.59
CA SER A 135 25.00 -0.73 1.37
C SER A 135 23.90 -1.70 0.88
N MET A 136 22.67 -1.24 0.67
CA MET A 136 21.58 -2.11 0.23
C MET A 136 21.81 -2.71 -1.18
N THR A 137 21.97 -4.02 -1.22
CA THR A 137 22.08 -4.81 -2.45
C THR A 137 20.91 -5.77 -2.64
N GLY A 138 20.59 -6.03 -3.91
CA GLY A 138 19.64 -7.05 -4.35
C GLY A 138 20.27 -8.44 -4.44
N LYS A 139 19.53 -9.38 -5.05
CA LYS A 139 19.99 -10.74 -5.27
C LYS A 139 21.29 -10.75 -6.09
N GLY A 140 22.30 -11.47 -5.61
CA GLY A 140 23.61 -11.57 -6.28
C GLY A 140 24.49 -10.33 -6.15
N GLY A 141 24.28 -9.48 -5.13
CA GLY A 141 25.16 -8.34 -4.84
C GLY A 141 24.95 -7.12 -5.74
N LYS A 142 24.03 -7.17 -6.70
CA LYS A 142 23.73 -6.05 -7.59
C LYS A 142 23.06 -4.89 -6.84
N ALA A 143 23.31 -3.66 -7.30
CA ALA A 143 22.62 -2.48 -6.78
C ALA A 143 21.09 -2.62 -6.93
N LEU A 144 20.34 -2.21 -5.89
CA LEU A 144 18.88 -2.20 -5.96
C LEU A 144 18.38 -1.11 -6.90
N ALA A 145 17.29 -1.41 -7.60
CA ALA A 145 16.55 -0.38 -8.32
C ALA A 145 16.10 0.74 -7.36
N PRO A 146 16.17 2.03 -7.74
CA PRO A 146 15.85 3.15 -6.86
C PRO A 146 14.46 3.05 -6.20
N ALA A 147 13.46 2.57 -6.94
CA ALA A 147 12.11 2.36 -6.42
C ALA A 147 12.06 1.31 -5.31
N THR A 148 12.82 0.22 -5.44
CA THR A 148 12.92 -0.83 -4.41
C THR A 148 13.62 -0.31 -3.17
N LYS A 149 14.75 0.40 -3.35
CA LYS A 149 15.48 1.06 -2.26
C LYS A 149 14.59 2.04 -1.49
N ARG A 150 13.83 2.89 -2.20
CA ARG A 150 12.85 3.81 -1.61
C ARG A 150 11.80 3.07 -0.78
N ARG A 151 11.20 2.00 -1.30
CA ARG A 151 10.18 1.22 -0.57
C ARG A 151 10.74 0.64 0.74
N ALA A 152 11.94 0.06 0.71
CA ALA A 152 12.59 -0.47 1.90
C ALA A 152 12.79 0.61 2.97
N ILE A 153 13.36 1.76 2.59
CA ILE A 153 13.60 2.89 3.51
C ILE A 153 12.29 3.41 4.10
N VAL A 154 11.30 3.68 3.24
CA VAL A 154 10.00 4.22 3.68
C VAL A 154 9.27 3.27 4.63
N ARG A 155 9.37 1.94 4.42
CA ARG A 155 8.78 0.97 5.34
C ARG A 155 9.54 0.89 6.66
N LEU A 156 10.89 0.94 6.65
CA LEU A 156 11.67 1.07 7.89
C LEU A 156 11.24 2.32 8.68
N LYS A 157 11.14 3.48 8.03
CA LYS A 157 10.67 4.72 8.69
C LYS A 157 9.30 4.54 9.34
N SER A 158 8.38 3.84 8.67
CA SER A 158 7.05 3.55 9.24
C SER A 158 7.10 2.69 10.50
N VAL A 159 8.03 1.73 10.58
CA VAL A 159 8.26 0.91 11.78
C VAL A 159 8.91 1.73 12.90
N MET A 160 9.84 2.63 12.60
CA MET A 160 10.47 3.50 13.61
C MET A 160 9.49 4.54 14.17
N VAL A 161 8.68 5.17 13.32
CA VAL A 161 7.57 6.04 13.74
C VAL A 161 6.58 5.26 14.61
N HIS A 162 6.30 4.00 14.26
CA HIS A 162 5.46 3.14 15.08
C HIS A 162 6.06 2.87 16.46
N ALA A 163 7.35 2.54 16.55
CA ALA A 163 8.05 2.35 17.82
C ALA A 163 8.00 3.61 18.69
N LYS A 164 8.19 4.79 18.10
CA LYS A 164 8.02 6.08 18.80
C LYS A 164 6.59 6.25 19.31
N ARG A 165 5.58 5.99 18.46
CA ARG A 165 4.16 6.06 18.85
C ARG A 165 3.81 5.12 20.00
N MET A 166 4.41 3.93 20.03
CA MET A 166 4.26 2.95 21.11
C MET A 166 5.15 3.25 22.33
N ARG A 167 5.87 4.38 22.33
CA ARG A 167 6.81 4.79 23.38
C ARG A 167 7.93 3.79 23.66
N TRP A 168 8.32 3.00 22.66
CA TRP A 168 9.55 2.20 22.71
C TRP A 168 10.78 2.99 22.31
N LEU A 169 10.58 4.15 21.67
CA LEU A 169 11.59 5.15 21.37
C LEU A 169 11.14 6.52 21.88
N THR A 170 12.10 7.34 22.32
CA THR A 170 11.87 8.75 22.66
C THR A 170 11.93 9.66 21.43
N TYR A 171 12.78 9.32 20.46
CA TYR A 171 12.92 10.01 19.18
C TYR A 171 12.99 9.02 18.01
N ASP A 172 12.74 9.49 16.79
CA ASP A 172 12.83 8.65 15.59
C ASP A 172 14.23 8.83 14.95
N PRO A 173 15.12 7.82 15.01
CA PRO A 173 16.46 7.91 14.41
C PRO A 173 16.42 7.88 12.87
N SER A 174 15.27 7.59 12.26
CA SER A 174 15.09 7.52 10.80
C SER A 174 14.46 8.79 10.21
N ALA A 175 14.18 9.81 11.04
CA ALA A 175 13.49 11.03 10.63
C ALA A 175 14.16 11.69 9.41
N ASP A 176 15.48 11.88 9.50
CA ASP A 176 16.30 12.55 8.47
C ASP A 176 16.93 11.58 7.47
N LEU A 177 16.58 10.28 7.55
CA LEU A 177 17.05 9.30 6.57
C LEU A 177 16.45 9.62 5.20
N GLU A 178 17.34 9.97 4.27
CA GLU A 178 16.99 10.24 2.89
C GLU A 178 16.58 8.96 2.15
N SER A 179 15.64 9.11 1.23
CA SER A 179 15.19 8.03 0.34
C SER A 179 15.26 8.51 -1.10
N PRO A 180 15.61 7.64 -2.07
CA PRO A 180 15.64 8.02 -3.47
C PRO A 180 14.33 8.70 -3.87
N GLU A 181 14.40 9.77 -4.64
CA GLU A 181 13.21 10.49 -5.07
C GLU A 181 12.24 9.55 -5.80
N GLN A 182 10.96 9.81 -5.59
CA GLN A 182 9.95 9.17 -6.40
C GLN A 182 10.07 9.73 -7.81
N ARG A 183 10.47 8.89 -8.77
CA ARG A 183 10.43 9.28 -10.18
C ARG A 183 9.06 9.86 -10.49
N ALA A 184 9.05 11.03 -11.14
CA ALA A 184 7.83 11.61 -11.66
C ALA A 184 7.10 10.55 -12.50
N VAL A 185 5.78 10.48 -12.33
CA VAL A 185 4.96 9.62 -13.18
C VAL A 185 5.00 10.23 -14.57
N THR A 186 5.85 9.71 -15.43
CA THR A 186 5.90 10.14 -16.83
C THR A 186 4.79 9.45 -17.61
N ALA A 187 4.34 10.12 -18.68
CA ALA A 187 3.38 9.52 -19.59
C ALA A 187 3.90 8.17 -20.09
N THR A 188 3.02 7.17 -20.14
CA THR A 188 3.38 5.86 -20.68
C THR A 188 3.84 6.05 -22.12
N ALA A 189 5.01 5.50 -22.44
CA ALA A 189 5.61 5.67 -23.75
C ALA A 189 4.68 5.04 -24.82
N ALA A 190 4.59 5.64 -26.00
CA ALA A 190 3.67 5.20 -27.05
C ALA A 190 3.97 3.76 -27.49
N GLU A 191 5.25 3.38 -27.44
CA GLU A 191 5.70 2.02 -27.68
C GLU A 191 5.18 1.02 -26.64
N ASP A 192 4.76 1.44 -25.46
CA ASP A 192 4.35 0.56 -24.38
C ASP A 192 2.85 0.23 -24.36
N ILE A 193 2.10 0.68 -25.37
CA ILE A 193 0.66 0.46 -25.51
C ILE A 193 0.31 -0.06 -26.91
N TRP A 194 -0.88 -0.62 -27.05
CA TRP A 194 -1.44 -0.97 -28.36
C TRP A 194 -2.21 0.19 -28.99
N THR A 195 -2.16 0.27 -30.32
CA THR A 195 -3.03 1.14 -31.10
C THR A 195 -4.44 0.56 -31.21
N PRO A 196 -5.47 1.35 -31.57
CA PRO A 196 -6.81 0.84 -31.79
C PRO A 196 -6.88 -0.31 -32.80
N GLU A 197 -6.06 -0.28 -33.86
CA GLU A 197 -5.97 -1.31 -34.89
C GLU A 197 -5.41 -2.62 -34.31
N GLN A 198 -4.37 -2.53 -33.48
CA GLN A 198 -3.80 -3.69 -32.78
C GLN A 198 -4.80 -4.30 -31.78
N MET A 199 -5.56 -3.45 -31.06
CA MET A 199 -6.64 -3.91 -30.19
C MET A 199 -7.73 -4.64 -31.00
N GLY A 200 -8.12 -4.09 -32.15
CA GLY A 200 -9.08 -4.71 -33.07
C GLY A 200 -8.62 -6.06 -33.59
N LYS A 201 -7.37 -6.13 -34.10
CA LYS A 201 -6.73 -7.37 -34.57
C LYS A 201 -6.68 -8.44 -33.49
N PHE A 202 -6.41 -8.05 -32.23
CA PHE A 202 -6.42 -8.99 -31.12
C PHE A 202 -7.82 -9.55 -30.87
N LEU A 203 -8.85 -8.70 -30.86
CA LEU A 203 -10.24 -9.14 -30.67
C LEU A 203 -10.68 -10.11 -31.76
N ASP A 204 -10.30 -9.86 -33.02
CA ASP A 204 -10.59 -10.77 -34.14
C ASP A 204 -9.89 -12.11 -33.96
N HIS A 205 -8.62 -12.09 -33.56
CA HIS A 205 -7.84 -13.31 -33.31
C HIS A 205 -8.44 -14.17 -32.20
N VAL A 206 -8.88 -13.55 -31.10
CA VAL A 206 -9.40 -14.28 -29.92
C VAL A 206 -10.89 -14.58 -29.98
N ALA A 207 -11.60 -14.19 -31.04
CA ALA A 207 -13.07 -14.29 -31.12
C ALA A 207 -13.61 -15.71 -30.87
N ALA A 208 -12.88 -16.73 -31.32
CA ALA A 208 -13.24 -18.14 -31.12
C ALA A 208 -12.61 -18.78 -29.87
N GLN A 209 -11.78 -18.04 -29.13
CA GLN A 209 -11.10 -18.57 -27.94
C GLN A 209 -12.07 -18.66 -26.76
N ARG A 210 -11.87 -19.66 -25.90
CA ARG A 210 -12.72 -19.91 -24.73
C ARG A 210 -12.87 -18.67 -23.82
N LEU A 211 -11.82 -17.86 -23.67
CA LEU A 211 -11.80 -16.68 -22.81
C LEU A 211 -12.00 -15.36 -23.58
N ALA A 212 -12.57 -15.40 -24.79
CA ALA A 212 -12.79 -14.22 -25.65
C ALA A 212 -13.44 -13.04 -24.92
N GLY A 213 -14.51 -13.31 -24.15
CA GLY A 213 -15.21 -12.29 -23.37
C GLY A 213 -14.34 -11.65 -22.28
N CYS A 214 -13.48 -12.42 -21.60
CA CYS A 214 -12.54 -11.87 -20.62
C CYS A 214 -11.50 -10.93 -21.26
N PHE A 215 -11.00 -11.32 -22.45
CA PHE A 215 -10.08 -10.47 -23.22
C PHE A 215 -10.74 -9.18 -23.69
N ALA A 216 -11.97 -9.27 -24.19
CA ALA A 216 -12.80 -8.13 -24.57
C ALA A 216 -12.95 -7.14 -23.40
N LEU A 217 -13.34 -7.62 -22.22
CA LEU A 217 -13.44 -6.80 -21.01
C LEU A 217 -12.12 -6.15 -20.61
N THR A 218 -10.99 -6.84 -20.79
CA THR A 218 -9.68 -6.25 -20.50
C THR A 218 -9.33 -5.12 -21.47
N LEU A 219 -9.70 -5.24 -22.74
CA LEU A 219 -9.53 -4.18 -23.74
C LEU A 219 -10.48 -3.00 -23.54
N LEU A 220 -11.58 -3.19 -22.80
CA LEU A 220 -12.39 -2.11 -22.22
C LEU A 220 -11.71 -1.44 -21.01
N GLY A 221 -10.47 -1.82 -20.68
CA GLY A 221 -9.68 -1.16 -19.65
C GLY A 221 -9.89 -1.71 -18.24
N LEU A 222 -10.64 -2.82 -18.06
CA LEU A 222 -10.75 -3.46 -16.75
C LEU A 222 -9.40 -3.98 -16.28
N ARG A 223 -9.16 -3.91 -14.97
CA ARG A 223 -7.97 -4.51 -14.35
C ARG A 223 -8.10 -6.02 -14.38
N ARG A 224 -6.95 -6.72 -14.48
CA ARG A 224 -6.87 -8.18 -14.37
C ARG A 224 -7.68 -8.74 -13.19
N GLU A 225 -7.53 -8.11 -12.03
CA GLU A 225 -8.19 -8.53 -10.79
C GLU A 225 -9.70 -8.24 -10.83
N GLU A 226 -10.15 -7.19 -11.52
CA GLU A 226 -11.57 -6.91 -11.77
C GLU A 226 -12.16 -8.01 -12.66
N VAL A 227 -11.52 -8.33 -13.79
CA VAL A 227 -11.96 -9.42 -14.68
C VAL A 227 -12.01 -10.76 -13.94
N GLY A 228 -11.01 -11.05 -13.10
CA GLY A 228 -11.00 -12.25 -12.27
C GLY A 228 -12.07 -12.26 -11.18
N GLY A 229 -12.58 -11.10 -10.77
CA GLY A 229 -13.64 -10.99 -9.77
C GLY A 229 -15.06 -11.09 -10.32
N LEU A 230 -15.25 -10.96 -11.64
CA LEU A 230 -16.60 -10.91 -12.22
C LEU A 230 -17.32 -12.25 -12.17
N ARG A 231 -18.58 -12.20 -11.73
CA ARG A 231 -19.57 -13.28 -11.78
C ARG A 231 -20.51 -13.07 -12.96
N TRP A 232 -21.23 -14.12 -13.36
CA TRP A 232 -22.25 -13.99 -14.40
C TRP A 232 -23.37 -13.03 -14.01
N SER A 233 -23.73 -12.97 -12.72
CA SER A 233 -24.70 -12.00 -12.17
C SER A 233 -24.27 -10.54 -12.30
N ASP A 234 -22.97 -10.29 -12.46
CA ASP A 234 -22.42 -8.94 -12.56
C ASP A 234 -22.60 -8.36 -13.99
N LEU A 235 -23.09 -9.16 -14.95
CA LEU A 235 -23.38 -8.71 -16.32
C LEU A 235 -24.86 -8.92 -16.67
N ASP A 236 -25.51 -7.83 -17.04
CA ASP A 236 -26.79 -7.88 -17.73
C ASP A 236 -26.54 -8.03 -19.23
N LEU A 237 -26.80 -9.22 -19.78
CA LEU A 237 -26.54 -9.50 -21.19
C LEU A 237 -27.64 -8.98 -22.13
N GLU A 238 -28.79 -8.58 -21.60
CA GLU A 238 -29.86 -7.98 -22.39
C GLU A 238 -29.59 -6.49 -22.58
N THR A 239 -29.29 -5.79 -21.49
CA THR A 239 -29.02 -4.33 -21.53
C THR A 239 -27.56 -4.00 -21.83
N GLY A 240 -26.64 -4.96 -21.73
CA GLY A 240 -25.21 -4.74 -21.89
C GLY A 240 -24.58 -3.99 -20.71
N THR A 241 -25.15 -4.09 -19.52
CA THR A 241 -24.64 -3.39 -18.32
C THR A 241 -23.69 -4.28 -17.51
N LEU A 242 -22.46 -3.81 -17.31
CA LEU A 242 -21.42 -4.48 -16.51
C LEU A 242 -21.25 -3.80 -15.15
N ARG A 243 -21.40 -4.57 -14.06
CA ARG A 243 -21.29 -4.10 -12.67
C ARG A 243 -19.99 -4.58 -12.03
N ILE A 244 -19.03 -3.70 -11.84
CA ILE A 244 -17.76 -4.03 -11.18
C ILE A 244 -17.95 -3.84 -9.68
N ARG A 245 -17.88 -4.92 -8.89
CA ARG A 245 -18.16 -4.91 -7.45
C ARG A 245 -17.09 -5.55 -6.57
N GLN A 246 -16.30 -6.46 -7.13
CA GLN A 246 -15.24 -7.16 -6.41
C GLN A 246 -14.03 -7.38 -7.32
N ALA A 247 -12.91 -7.73 -6.71
CA ALA A 247 -11.68 -8.08 -7.39
C ALA A 247 -11.14 -9.42 -6.87
N ARG A 248 -10.51 -10.21 -7.73
CA ARG A 248 -9.80 -11.43 -7.35
C ARG A 248 -8.29 -11.18 -7.41
N VAL A 249 -7.64 -11.22 -6.26
CA VAL A 249 -6.22 -10.92 -6.09
C VAL A 249 -5.43 -12.20 -5.86
N ASP A 250 -4.23 -12.29 -6.44
CA ASP A 250 -3.26 -13.35 -6.07
C ASP A 250 -2.50 -12.89 -4.82
N VAL A 251 -2.56 -13.69 -3.76
CA VAL A 251 -1.78 -13.55 -2.53
C VAL A 251 -1.01 -14.85 -2.30
N ASN A 252 0.28 -14.84 -2.60
CA ASN A 252 1.19 -16.00 -2.47
C ASN A 252 0.70 -17.23 -3.26
N GLY A 253 0.18 -17.03 -4.46
CA GLY A 253 -0.31 -18.11 -5.32
C GLY A 253 -1.70 -18.63 -4.93
N ARG A 254 -2.38 -17.97 -4.00
CA ARG A 254 -3.80 -18.22 -3.67
C ARG A 254 -4.63 -17.03 -4.10
N ASP A 255 -5.66 -17.30 -4.89
CA ASP A 255 -6.62 -16.29 -5.29
C ASP A 255 -7.57 -15.99 -4.11
N MET A 256 -7.76 -14.70 -3.81
CA MET A 256 -8.69 -14.21 -2.80
C MET A 256 -9.65 -13.21 -3.42
N ILE A 257 -10.93 -13.32 -3.11
CA ILE A 257 -11.92 -12.30 -3.46
C ILE A 257 -11.88 -11.20 -2.41
N VAL A 258 -11.74 -9.95 -2.86
CA VAL A 258 -11.74 -8.75 -2.04
C VAL A 258 -12.71 -7.73 -2.63
N PRO A 259 -13.24 -6.80 -1.81
CA PRO A 259 -13.91 -5.62 -2.33
C PRO A 259 -13.01 -4.86 -3.31
N THR A 260 -13.61 -4.05 -4.17
CA THR A 260 -12.83 -3.15 -5.02
C THR A 260 -11.94 -2.23 -4.16
N LYS A 261 -10.75 -1.91 -4.68
CA LYS A 261 -9.71 -1.18 -3.92
C LYS A 261 -10.17 0.18 -3.37
N THR A 262 -11.13 0.81 -4.04
CA THR A 262 -11.70 2.11 -3.68
C THR A 262 -13.17 2.13 -4.09
N ASP A 263 -13.98 2.98 -3.46
CA ASP A 263 -15.40 3.17 -3.83
C ASP A 263 -15.56 3.51 -5.30
N ARG A 264 -14.69 4.39 -5.83
CA ARG A 264 -14.68 4.75 -7.27
C ARG A 264 -14.37 3.58 -8.20
N SER A 265 -13.72 2.52 -7.70
CA SER A 265 -13.45 1.33 -8.50
C SER A 265 -14.71 0.47 -8.64
N ALA A 266 -15.67 0.57 -7.72
CA ALA A 266 -17.01 0.02 -7.90
C ALA A 266 -17.80 0.94 -8.83
N ARG A 267 -18.17 0.43 -10.01
CA ARG A 267 -18.76 1.22 -11.09
C ARG A 267 -19.55 0.36 -12.06
N ASP A 268 -20.44 1.00 -12.80
CA ASP A 268 -21.21 0.40 -13.87
C ASP A 268 -20.72 0.93 -15.21
N LEU A 269 -20.54 0.03 -16.18
CA LEU A 269 -20.06 0.36 -17.50
C LEU A 269 -20.99 -0.22 -18.56
N PRO A 270 -21.33 0.55 -19.62
CA PRO A 270 -21.96 -0.02 -20.79
C PRO A 270 -20.94 -0.86 -21.57
N VAL A 271 -21.32 -2.08 -21.92
CA VAL A 271 -20.52 -2.99 -22.75
C VAL A 271 -20.89 -2.74 -24.22
N PRO A 272 -19.94 -2.38 -25.09
CA PRO A 272 -20.26 -2.14 -26.49
C PRO A 272 -20.71 -3.44 -27.20
N PRO A 273 -21.46 -3.34 -28.32
CA PRO A 273 -22.13 -4.49 -28.94
C PRO A 273 -21.19 -5.64 -29.35
N ARG A 274 -19.99 -5.32 -29.85
CA ARG A 274 -18.99 -6.33 -30.26
C ARG A 274 -18.53 -7.16 -29.07
N GLU A 275 -18.12 -6.50 -28.00
CA GLU A 275 -17.66 -7.14 -26.77
C GLU A 275 -18.80 -7.91 -26.09
N LEU A 276 -20.03 -7.38 -26.11
CA LEU A 276 -21.21 -8.07 -25.62
C LEU A 276 -21.48 -9.37 -26.38
N ALA A 277 -21.36 -9.35 -27.71
CA ALA A 277 -21.50 -10.55 -28.54
C ALA A 277 -20.44 -11.61 -28.19
N MET A 278 -19.17 -11.20 -27.97
CA MET A 278 -18.10 -12.11 -27.54
C MET A 278 -18.38 -12.72 -26.15
N ILE A 279 -18.94 -11.94 -25.23
CA ILE A 279 -19.33 -12.42 -23.91
C ILE A 279 -20.50 -13.40 -23.99
N LYS A 280 -21.50 -13.13 -24.84
CA LYS A 280 -22.61 -14.06 -25.10
C LYS A 280 -22.11 -15.38 -25.68
N ALA A 281 -21.21 -15.35 -26.66
CA ALA A 281 -20.59 -16.55 -27.22
C ALA A 281 -19.81 -17.35 -26.16
N MET A 282 -19.03 -16.66 -25.32
CA MET A 282 -18.33 -17.26 -24.18
C MET A 282 -19.30 -17.92 -23.19
N ARG A 283 -20.45 -17.29 -22.90
CA ARG A 283 -21.48 -17.88 -22.02
C ARG A 283 -22.01 -19.20 -22.56
N SER A 284 -22.25 -19.28 -23.86
CA SER A 284 -22.70 -20.52 -24.52
C SER A 284 -21.65 -21.63 -24.46
N VAL A 285 -20.35 -21.30 -24.53
CA VAL A 285 -19.27 -22.27 -24.29
C VAL A 285 -19.31 -22.77 -22.84
N HIS A 286 -19.35 -21.86 -21.86
CA HIS A 286 -19.40 -22.25 -20.46
C HIS A 286 -20.63 -23.08 -20.12
N LEU A 287 -21.82 -22.75 -20.64
CA LEU A 287 -23.03 -23.54 -20.45
C LEU A 287 -22.85 -24.99 -20.91
N ARG A 288 -22.23 -25.21 -22.08
CA ARG A 288 -21.94 -26.56 -22.60
C ARG A 288 -20.95 -27.31 -21.73
N GLU A 289 -19.86 -26.67 -21.32
CA GLU A 289 -18.85 -27.29 -20.45
C GLU A 289 -19.44 -27.68 -19.09
N ARG A 290 -20.30 -26.83 -18.55
CA ARG A 290 -21.01 -27.02 -17.28
C ARG A 290 -22.01 -28.15 -17.33
N LEU A 291 -22.77 -28.24 -18.43
CA LEU A 291 -23.66 -29.37 -18.67
C LEU A 291 -22.87 -30.68 -18.79
N ALA A 292 -21.72 -30.67 -19.48
CA ALA A 292 -20.88 -31.86 -19.65
C ALA A 292 -20.34 -32.42 -18.33
N VAL A 293 -20.16 -31.59 -17.31
CA VAL A 293 -19.75 -32.02 -15.96
C VAL A 293 -20.93 -32.16 -14.96
N GLY A 294 -22.17 -32.11 -15.46
CA GLY A 294 -23.38 -32.32 -14.64
C GLY A 294 -23.66 -31.20 -13.62
N ARG A 295 -23.09 -30.00 -13.82
CA ARG A 295 -23.25 -28.87 -12.89
C ARG A 295 -23.76 -27.64 -13.65
N PRO A 296 -25.02 -27.21 -13.48
CA PRO A 296 -25.54 -26.01 -14.14
C PRO A 296 -24.67 -24.77 -13.91
N LEU A 297 -24.65 -23.86 -14.89
CA LEU A 297 -23.97 -22.57 -14.73
C LEU A 297 -24.80 -21.68 -13.80
N ALA A 298 -24.24 -21.30 -12.66
CA ALA A 298 -24.90 -20.46 -11.68
C ALA A 298 -24.54 -18.98 -11.87
N ASP A 299 -25.43 -18.09 -11.44
CA ASP A 299 -25.21 -16.64 -11.46
C ASP A 299 -23.96 -16.21 -10.69
N ALA A 300 -23.63 -16.92 -9.61
CA ALA A 300 -22.44 -16.69 -8.79
C ALA A 300 -21.14 -17.28 -9.39
N ASP A 301 -21.21 -18.08 -10.47
CA ASP A 301 -20.02 -18.63 -11.10
C ASP A 301 -19.19 -17.51 -11.75
N LEU A 302 -17.87 -17.63 -11.66
CA LEU A 302 -16.94 -16.63 -12.16
C LEU A 302 -16.77 -16.73 -13.68
N LEU A 303 -16.69 -15.58 -14.35
CA LEU A 303 -16.37 -15.51 -15.79
C LEU A 303 -15.01 -16.15 -16.05
N LEU A 304 -14.00 -15.79 -15.24
CA LEU A 304 -12.67 -16.36 -15.35
C LEU A 304 -12.57 -17.70 -14.59
N SER A 305 -13.04 -18.77 -15.23
CA SER A 305 -13.09 -20.14 -14.72
C SER A 305 -12.46 -21.16 -15.68
N ARG A 306 -12.16 -22.36 -15.20
CA ARG A 306 -11.77 -23.54 -16.00
C ARG A 306 -13.02 -24.23 -16.57
N ALA A 307 -12.84 -25.23 -17.44
CA ALA A 307 -13.95 -25.97 -18.06
C ALA A 307 -14.84 -26.70 -17.03
N ASP A 308 -14.28 -27.19 -15.93
CA ASP A 308 -15.04 -27.75 -14.79
C ASP A 308 -15.80 -26.66 -13.97
N GLY A 309 -15.60 -25.39 -14.30
CA GLY A 309 -16.11 -24.20 -13.64
C GLY A 309 -15.48 -23.89 -12.29
N THR A 310 -14.35 -24.49 -11.95
CA THR A 310 -13.48 -23.99 -10.87
C THR A 310 -12.82 -22.67 -11.27
N PRO A 311 -12.47 -21.76 -10.33
CA PRO A 311 -11.80 -20.50 -10.67
C PRO A 311 -10.44 -20.74 -11.37
N LEU A 312 -10.22 -20.08 -12.51
CA LEU A 312 -8.93 -20.10 -13.20
C LEU A 312 -8.00 -19.06 -12.55
N PRO A 313 -6.83 -19.42 -11.98
CA PRO A 313 -5.98 -18.46 -11.28
C PRO A 313 -5.69 -17.20 -12.10
N VAL A 314 -5.77 -16.01 -11.51
CA VAL A 314 -5.56 -14.75 -12.25
C VAL A 314 -4.16 -14.64 -12.87
N ARG A 315 -3.18 -15.34 -12.28
CA ARG A 315 -1.84 -15.50 -12.86
C ARG A 315 -1.90 -16.26 -14.19
N ASP A 316 -2.74 -17.28 -14.29
CA ASP A 316 -2.87 -18.12 -15.48
C ASP A 316 -3.55 -17.37 -16.61
N TYR A 317 -4.51 -16.51 -16.29
CA TYR A 317 -5.07 -15.58 -17.26
C TYR A 317 -4.01 -14.63 -17.87
N SER A 318 -3.03 -14.21 -17.08
CA SER A 318 -1.91 -13.40 -17.61
C SER A 318 -1.01 -14.21 -18.56
N ARG A 319 -0.83 -15.51 -18.30
CA ARG A 319 -0.08 -16.42 -19.15
C ARG A 319 -0.83 -16.68 -20.46
N GLU A 320 -2.14 -16.92 -20.38
CA GLU A 320 -2.99 -17.12 -21.54
C GLU A 320 -2.99 -15.88 -22.44
N PHE A 321 -3.14 -14.68 -21.86
CA PHE A 321 -3.01 -13.44 -22.63
C PHE A 321 -1.69 -13.35 -23.39
N ALA A 322 -0.56 -13.61 -22.72
CA ALA A 322 0.75 -13.56 -23.36
C ALA A 322 0.88 -14.58 -24.50
N ALA A 323 0.30 -15.78 -24.35
CA ALA A 323 0.26 -16.79 -25.38
C ALA A 323 -0.56 -16.32 -26.60
N GLN A 324 -1.74 -15.75 -26.38
CA GLN A 324 -2.60 -15.21 -27.45
C GLN A 324 -1.96 -14.00 -28.15
N CYS A 325 -1.25 -13.13 -27.42
CA CYS A 325 -0.48 -12.04 -28.04
C CYS A 325 0.58 -12.57 -29.00
N LYS A 326 1.31 -13.61 -28.58
CA LYS A 326 2.33 -14.26 -29.40
C LYS A 326 1.70 -14.90 -30.64
N ALA A 327 0.58 -15.62 -30.47
CA ALA A 327 -0.14 -16.26 -31.56
C ALA A 327 -0.71 -15.26 -32.58
N ALA A 328 -1.16 -14.09 -32.13
CA ALA A 328 -1.65 -13.01 -32.99
C ALA A 328 -0.52 -12.25 -33.74
N GLY A 329 0.75 -12.56 -33.46
CA GLY A 329 1.89 -11.80 -33.97
C GLY A 329 1.88 -10.34 -33.52
N LEU A 330 1.34 -10.06 -32.33
CA LEU A 330 1.23 -8.71 -31.77
C LEU A 330 2.36 -8.42 -30.80
N LYS A 331 2.64 -7.13 -30.62
CA LYS A 331 3.65 -6.66 -29.66
C LYS A 331 3.33 -7.19 -28.26
N ALA A 332 4.32 -7.77 -27.61
CA ALA A 332 4.21 -8.22 -26.23
C ALA A 332 4.02 -7.03 -25.28
N ILE A 333 2.83 -6.97 -24.66
CA ILE A 333 2.52 -6.06 -23.57
C ILE A 333 1.88 -6.85 -22.43
N THR A 334 1.63 -6.20 -21.29
CA THR A 334 0.97 -6.85 -20.15
C THR A 334 -0.51 -6.48 -20.12
N LEU A 335 -1.34 -7.30 -19.46
CA LEU A 335 -2.76 -6.97 -19.20
C LEU A 335 -2.93 -5.58 -18.56
N GLY A 336 -1.99 -5.16 -17.71
CA GLY A 336 -2.00 -3.82 -17.11
C GLY A 336 -1.84 -2.71 -18.14
N LYS A 337 -0.96 -2.90 -19.15
CA LYS A 337 -0.71 -1.93 -20.23
C LYS A 337 -1.93 -1.76 -21.16
N LEU A 338 -2.80 -2.75 -21.29
CA LEU A 338 -4.04 -2.63 -22.08
C LEU A 338 -4.97 -1.52 -21.56
N ARG A 339 -4.98 -1.30 -20.25
CA ARG A 339 -5.70 -0.18 -19.67
C ARG A 339 -5.14 1.17 -20.12
N HIS A 340 -3.82 1.28 -20.25
CA HIS A 340 -3.19 2.47 -20.82
C HIS A 340 -3.55 2.62 -22.30
N SER A 341 -3.63 1.51 -23.06
CA SER A 341 -4.09 1.52 -24.45
C SER A 341 -5.54 2.02 -24.56
N ASN A 342 -6.45 1.54 -23.71
CA ASN A 342 -7.84 1.99 -23.67
C ASN A 342 -7.96 3.49 -23.33
N ILE A 343 -7.23 3.96 -22.31
CA ILE A 343 -7.20 5.38 -21.94
C ILE A 343 -6.69 6.23 -23.10
N SER A 344 -5.61 5.81 -23.75
CA SER A 344 -5.06 6.51 -24.92
C SER A 344 -6.08 6.58 -26.05
N ARG A 345 -6.80 5.48 -26.33
CA ARG A 345 -7.87 5.41 -27.33
C ARG A 345 -9.02 6.38 -27.02
N MET A 346 -9.53 6.39 -25.78
CA MET A 346 -10.62 7.31 -25.39
C MET A 346 -10.18 8.78 -25.49
N ARG A 347 -8.93 9.07 -25.12
CA ARG A 347 -8.34 10.41 -25.23
C ARG A 347 -8.19 10.84 -26.69
N ALA A 348 -7.74 9.96 -27.58
CA ALA A 348 -7.64 10.22 -29.01
C ALA A 348 -9.02 10.48 -29.64
N ALA A 349 -10.06 9.81 -29.12
CA ALA A 349 -11.46 10.04 -29.50
C ALA A 349 -12.09 11.31 -28.89
N GLY A 350 -11.30 12.16 -28.21
CA GLY A 350 -11.79 13.42 -27.65
C GLY A 350 -12.63 13.29 -26.37
N ILE A 351 -12.70 12.11 -25.74
CA ILE A 351 -13.49 11.93 -24.52
C ILE A 351 -12.89 12.71 -23.34
N ALA A 352 -13.77 13.39 -22.60
CA ALA A 352 -13.41 14.26 -21.49
C ALA A 352 -12.67 13.50 -20.35
N ALA A 353 -11.79 14.22 -19.65
CA ALA A 353 -10.86 13.67 -18.68
C ALA A 353 -11.54 12.96 -17.49
N ASP A 354 -12.61 13.57 -17.01
CA ASP A 354 -13.49 13.12 -15.95
C ASP A 354 -14.23 11.83 -16.36
N VAL A 355 -14.75 11.75 -17.58
CA VAL A 355 -15.40 10.55 -18.12
C VAL A 355 -14.40 9.40 -18.27
N VAL A 356 -13.20 9.67 -18.80
CA VAL A 356 -12.12 8.67 -18.85
C VAL A 356 -11.75 8.20 -17.44
N ALA A 357 -11.66 9.11 -16.46
CA ALA A 357 -11.36 8.75 -15.08
C ALA A 357 -12.48 7.90 -14.46
N ALA A 358 -13.75 8.25 -14.68
CA ALA A 358 -14.92 7.51 -14.21
C ALA A 358 -14.98 6.10 -14.82
N TRP A 359 -14.77 5.97 -16.14
CA TRP A 359 -14.71 4.69 -16.85
C TRP A 359 -13.68 3.72 -16.24
N HIS A 360 -12.57 4.27 -15.77
CA HIS A 360 -11.49 3.51 -15.18
C HIS A 360 -11.65 3.37 -13.64
N GLY A 361 -12.42 4.21 -12.96
CA GLY A 361 -12.38 4.27 -11.50
C GLY A 361 -11.04 4.81 -10.99
N HIS A 362 -10.53 5.85 -11.66
CA HIS A 362 -9.38 6.65 -11.24
C HIS A 362 -9.83 7.98 -10.62
N THR A 363 -8.91 8.67 -9.95
CA THR A 363 -9.06 10.12 -9.73
C THR A 363 -8.62 10.86 -10.99
N GLU A 364 -9.22 12.02 -11.26
CA GLU A 364 -8.86 12.82 -12.42
C GLU A 364 -7.37 13.21 -12.42
N ARG A 365 -6.83 13.58 -11.25
CA ARG A 365 -5.38 13.84 -11.06
C ARG A 365 -4.50 12.67 -11.51
N MET A 366 -4.91 11.42 -11.26
CA MET A 366 -4.16 10.25 -11.72
C MET A 366 -4.22 10.12 -13.25
N THR A 367 -5.39 10.34 -13.84
CA THR A 367 -5.57 10.31 -15.30
C THR A 367 -4.78 11.43 -15.98
N GLN A 368 -4.76 12.63 -15.42
CA GLN A 368 -3.97 13.75 -15.95
C GLN A 368 -2.47 13.54 -15.73
N ALA A 369 -2.03 13.06 -14.57
CA ALA A 369 -0.61 12.82 -14.31
C ALA A 369 0.00 11.73 -15.20
N VAL A 370 -0.77 10.71 -15.58
CA VAL A 370 -0.28 9.58 -16.41
C VAL A 370 -0.49 9.84 -17.91
N TYR A 371 -1.46 10.69 -18.31
CA TYR A 371 -1.87 10.82 -19.72
C TYR A 371 -2.07 12.27 -20.19
N GLY A 372 -1.68 13.25 -19.37
CA GLY A 372 -1.88 14.68 -19.61
C GLY A 372 -0.95 15.31 -20.63
N ARG A 373 -0.40 14.55 -21.58
CA ARG A 373 0.24 15.19 -22.73
C ARG A 373 -0.85 15.91 -23.52
N VAL A 374 -0.85 17.23 -23.43
CA VAL A 374 -1.55 18.07 -24.39
C VAL A 374 -0.76 17.94 -25.69
N THR A 375 -1.38 17.38 -26.71
CA THR A 375 -0.81 17.35 -28.07
C THR A 375 -1.06 18.69 -28.73
N ASP A 376 -0.20 19.07 -29.68
CA ASP A 376 -0.36 20.31 -30.44
C ASP A 376 -1.74 20.40 -31.09
N ASP A 377 -2.27 19.27 -31.59
CA ASP A 377 -3.64 19.19 -32.14
C ASP A 377 -4.73 19.65 -31.18
N ARG A 378 -4.57 19.41 -29.87
CA ARG A 378 -5.54 19.89 -28.86
C ARG A 378 -5.41 21.37 -28.59
N LEU A 379 -4.20 21.92 -28.67
CA LEU A 379 -3.98 23.36 -28.60
C LEU A 379 -4.56 24.04 -29.85
N THR A 380 -4.41 23.44 -31.03
CA THR A 380 -5.02 23.92 -32.27
C THR A 380 -6.54 23.87 -32.21
N ALA A 381 -7.14 22.78 -31.72
CA ALA A 381 -8.59 22.68 -31.52
C ALA A 381 -9.11 23.70 -30.49
N ALA A 382 -8.38 23.91 -29.39
CA ALA A 382 -8.70 24.96 -28.42
C ALA A 382 -8.59 26.36 -29.05
N SER A 383 -7.55 26.62 -29.84
CA SER A 383 -7.38 27.87 -30.59
C SER A 383 -8.56 28.12 -31.53
N ALA A 384 -8.99 27.11 -32.28
CA ALA A 384 -10.11 27.21 -33.20
C ALA A 384 -11.44 27.50 -32.48
N SER A 385 -11.60 27.06 -31.23
CA SER A 385 -12.81 27.36 -30.44
C SER A 385 -12.97 28.84 -30.12
N PHE A 386 -11.88 29.62 -30.06
CA PHE A 386 -11.93 31.07 -29.89
C PHE A 386 -12.28 31.80 -31.18
N SER A 387 -12.14 31.15 -32.34
CA SER A 387 -12.45 31.72 -33.66
C SER A 387 -13.86 31.38 -34.14
N ALA A 388 -14.53 30.40 -33.54
CA ALA A 388 -15.86 29.95 -33.96
C ALA A 388 -17.02 30.89 -33.54
N ASN A 389 -16.73 31.92 -32.73
CA ASN A 389 -17.70 32.91 -32.23
C ASN A 389 -17.33 34.37 -32.58
N ALA A 390 -16.51 34.58 -33.61
CA ALA A 390 -16.15 35.92 -34.11
C ALA A 390 -16.91 36.27 -35.39
#